data_AF-A0A959SGM4-F1
#
_entry.id   AF-A0A959SGM4-F1
#
_cell.length_a   1.000
_cell.length_b   1.000
_cell.length_c   1.000
_cell.angle_alpha   90.00
_cell.angle_beta   90.00
_cell.angle_gamma   90.00
#
_symmetry.space_group_name_H-M   'P 1'
#
loop_
_entity.id
_entity.type
_entity.pdbx_description
1 polymer ?
#
loop_
_entity_poly.entity_id
_entity_poly.type
_entity_poly.pdbx_seq_one_letter_code
_entity_poly.pdbx_strand_id
1 'polypeptide(L)'
;GGYEFSQDYVYNQVKGEVTTQKKVTHKVPASVQDMLSAFYFARTIDFANAKEGDIFTIDTFMDDELWPLRMKYMGKETIKLRNGKYRCLKFQPVVQEGRIFKGNDDLNVWITDDGNRIPVLAQAKVLVGSIKMELSDYEGLNHPIAKE
;
A
#
# COMPACT_ATOMS: atom_id res chain seq x y z
N GLY A 1 10.83 24.88 9.24
CA GLY A 1 10.27 24.25 8.03
C GLY A 1 11.13 24.68 6.86
N GLY A 2 11.53 23.75 6.00
CA GLY A 2 12.61 23.97 5.01
C GLY A 2 13.60 22.81 4.92
N TYR A 3 13.25 21.64 5.49
CA TYR A 3 13.99 20.43 5.23
C TYR A 3 13.56 19.91 3.85
N GLU A 4 14.53 19.87 2.93
CA GLU A 4 14.36 19.28 1.61
C GLU A 4 15.23 18.01 1.58
N PHE A 5 14.63 16.91 1.13
CA PHE A 5 15.27 15.61 1.05
C PHE A 5 15.01 15.04 -0.34
N SER A 6 16.09 14.61 -0.99
CA SER A 6 16.07 14.06 -2.34
C SER A 6 16.93 12.80 -2.33
N GLN A 7 16.37 11.73 -2.91
CA GLN A 7 17.04 10.47 -3.16
C GLN A 7 16.72 10.06 -4.60
N ASP A 8 17.76 9.70 -5.34
CA ASP A 8 17.62 9.19 -6.71
C ASP A 8 18.00 7.72 -6.76
N TYR A 9 17.19 6.93 -7.45
CA TYR A 9 17.40 5.51 -7.67
C TYR A 9 17.23 5.18 -9.15
N VAL A 10 18.16 4.39 -9.70
CA VAL A 10 18.10 3.87 -11.07
C VAL A 10 17.84 2.37 -11.00
N TYR A 11 16.66 1.95 -11.44
CA TYR A 11 16.23 0.56 -11.44
C TYR A 11 16.58 -0.11 -12.77
N ASN A 12 17.43 -1.13 -12.74
CA ASN A 12 17.70 -2.02 -13.86
C ASN A 12 17.06 -3.39 -13.62
N GLN A 13 15.79 -3.50 -14.02
CA GLN A 13 14.99 -4.71 -13.83
C GLN A 13 15.54 -5.94 -14.57
N VAL A 14 16.18 -5.74 -15.74
CA VAL A 14 16.77 -6.85 -16.53
C VAL A 14 17.97 -7.47 -15.81
N LYS A 15 18.78 -6.65 -15.13
CA LYS A 15 19.96 -7.11 -14.39
C LYS A 15 19.68 -7.44 -12.92
N GLY A 16 18.48 -7.13 -12.42
CA GLY A 16 18.13 -7.23 -11.01
C GLY A 16 19.02 -6.33 -10.14
N GLU A 17 19.17 -5.07 -10.55
CA GLU A 17 20.06 -4.11 -9.90
C GLU A 17 19.36 -2.77 -9.63
N VAL A 18 19.66 -2.16 -8.49
CA VAL A 18 19.32 -0.75 -8.22
C VAL A 18 20.60 0.01 -7.92
N THR A 19 20.82 1.11 -8.63
CA THR A 19 21.94 2.02 -8.36
C THR A 19 21.43 3.26 -7.64
N THR A 20 22.00 3.56 -6.47
CA THR A 20 21.63 4.72 -5.65
C THR A 20 22.33 5.98 -6.15
N GLN A 21 21.87 7.15 -5.69
CA GLN A 21 22.52 8.44 -5.98
C GLN A 21 24.01 8.47 -5.59
N LYS A 22 24.40 7.70 -4.57
CA LYS A 22 25.81 7.54 -4.13
C LYS A 22 26.62 6.62 -5.03
N LYS A 23 26.06 6.17 -6.17
CA LYS A 23 26.64 5.21 -7.13
C LYS A 23 26.90 3.82 -6.53
N VAL A 24 26.24 3.48 -5.43
CA VAL A 24 26.27 2.13 -4.87
C VAL A 24 25.25 1.29 -5.61
N THR A 25 25.63 0.10 -6.05
CA THR A 25 24.74 -0.82 -6.77
C THR A 25 24.38 -1.99 -5.87
N HIS A 26 23.07 -2.22 -5.72
CA HIS A 26 22.50 -3.29 -4.92
C HIS A 26 21.89 -4.33 -5.84
N LYS A 27 22.11 -5.61 -5.51
CA LYS A 27 21.37 -6.71 -6.13
C LYS A 27 19.98 -6.80 -5.50
N VAL A 28 18.96 -6.89 -6.33
CA VAL A 28 17.55 -6.89 -5.91
C VAL A 28 16.78 -8.03 -6.58
N PRO A 29 15.66 -8.48 -5.99
CA PRO A 29 14.76 -9.42 -6.64
C PRO A 29 14.22 -8.85 -7.96
N ALA A 30 13.75 -9.76 -8.83
CA ALA A 30 13.04 -9.37 -10.04
C ALA A 30 11.76 -8.59 -9.68
N SER A 31 11.44 -7.57 -10.47
CA SER A 31 10.24 -6.74 -10.31
C SER A 31 10.18 -5.99 -8.97
N VAL A 32 11.33 -5.73 -8.34
CA VAL A 32 11.39 -4.86 -7.16
C VAL A 32 10.80 -3.50 -7.51
N GLN A 33 10.08 -2.90 -6.57
CA GLN A 33 9.39 -1.63 -6.75
C GLN A 33 10.07 -0.52 -5.94
N ASP A 34 9.85 0.73 -6.30
CA ASP A 34 9.97 1.84 -5.35
C ASP A 34 8.64 2.05 -4.63
N MET A 35 8.58 2.95 -3.65
CA MET A 35 7.36 3.17 -2.86
C MET A 35 6.15 3.63 -3.70
N LEU A 36 6.38 4.47 -4.72
CA LEU A 36 5.32 4.96 -5.59
C LEU A 36 4.89 3.89 -6.59
N SER A 37 5.85 3.19 -7.22
CA SER A 37 5.54 2.12 -8.17
C SER A 37 4.89 0.92 -7.47
N ALA A 38 5.26 0.63 -6.22
CA ALA A 38 4.62 -0.39 -5.37
C ALA A 38 3.13 -0.07 -5.14
N PHE A 39 2.80 1.20 -4.89
CA PHE A 39 1.41 1.63 -4.73
C PHE A 39 0.57 1.35 -5.99
N TYR A 40 1.10 1.67 -7.18
CA TYR A 40 0.41 1.36 -8.44
C TYR A 40 0.36 -0.14 -8.73
N PHE A 41 1.46 -0.85 -8.49
CA PHE A 41 1.54 -2.30 -8.68
C PHE A 41 0.54 -3.04 -7.79
N ALA A 42 0.35 -2.63 -6.53
CA ALA A 42 -0.62 -3.22 -5.62
C ALA A 42 -2.06 -3.23 -6.18
N ARG A 43 -2.42 -2.23 -7.01
CA ARG A 43 -3.74 -2.13 -7.65
C ARG A 43 -3.92 -3.10 -8.82
N THR A 44 -2.84 -3.73 -9.29
CA THR A 44 -2.86 -4.73 -10.36
C THR A 44 -2.97 -6.16 -9.84
N ILE A 45 -2.81 -6.37 -8.54
CA ILE A 45 -2.88 -7.70 -7.92
C ILE A 45 -4.31 -8.23 -8.01
N ASP A 46 -4.44 -9.48 -8.47
CA ASP A 46 -5.72 -10.17 -8.50
C ASP A 46 -6.04 -10.81 -7.14
N PHE A 47 -7.15 -10.38 -6.54
CA PHE A 47 -7.65 -10.87 -5.26
C PHE A 47 -8.86 -11.79 -5.42
N ALA A 48 -9.23 -12.21 -6.64
CA ALA A 48 -10.44 -13.00 -6.90
C ALA A 48 -10.52 -14.30 -6.07
N ASN A 49 -9.36 -14.94 -5.84
CA ASN A 49 -9.24 -16.19 -5.08
C ASN A 49 -8.63 -16.01 -3.68
N ALA A 50 -8.45 -14.76 -3.22
CA ALA A 50 -7.85 -14.48 -1.93
C ALA A 50 -8.72 -14.97 -0.77
N LYS A 51 -8.09 -15.61 0.22
CA LYS A 51 -8.71 -16.06 1.46
C LYS A 51 -8.28 -15.16 2.61
N GLU A 52 -9.18 -14.96 3.57
CA GLU A 52 -8.83 -14.22 4.78
C GLU A 52 -7.59 -14.83 5.45
N GLY A 53 -6.62 -13.98 5.75
CA GLY A 53 -5.32 -14.40 6.27
C GLY A 53 -4.20 -14.49 5.23
N ASP A 54 -4.52 -14.51 3.93
CA ASP A 54 -3.50 -14.51 2.87
C ASP A 54 -2.63 -13.24 2.96
N ILE A 55 -1.33 -13.42 2.77
CA ILE A 55 -0.34 -12.32 2.80
C ILE A 55 0.17 -12.07 1.39
N PHE A 56 0.02 -10.84 0.93
CA PHE A 56 0.55 -10.34 -0.33
C PHE A 56 1.82 -9.54 -0.05
N THR A 57 2.90 -9.85 -0.76
CA THR A 57 4.21 -9.21 -0.57
C THR A 57 4.62 -8.46 -1.84
N ILE A 58 5.07 -7.23 -1.68
CA ILE A 58 5.69 -6.42 -2.74
C ILE A 58 7.10 -6.06 -2.27
N ASP A 59 8.10 -6.66 -2.90
CA ASP A 59 9.49 -6.32 -2.64
C ASP A 59 9.75 -4.88 -3.09
N THR A 60 10.12 -4.02 -2.14
CA THR A 60 10.31 -2.59 -2.36
C THR A 60 11.73 -2.21 -1.97
N PHE A 61 12.40 -1.40 -2.77
CA PHE A 61 13.73 -0.88 -2.44
C PHE A 61 13.61 0.58 -2.06
N MET A 62 14.03 0.93 -0.84
CA MET A 62 14.04 2.29 -0.31
C MET A 62 15.09 2.42 0.79
N ASP A 63 15.60 3.63 1.01
CA ASP A 63 16.63 3.91 2.03
C ASP A 63 17.86 3.00 1.92
N ASP A 64 18.28 2.72 0.69
CA ASP A 64 19.41 1.85 0.35
C ASP A 64 19.22 0.37 0.82
N GLU A 65 17.99 -0.02 1.15
CA GLU A 65 17.62 -1.34 1.68
C GLU A 65 16.42 -1.98 0.96
N LEU A 66 16.34 -3.32 1.01
CA LEU A 66 15.19 -4.08 0.52
C LEU A 66 14.16 -4.27 1.65
N TRP A 67 12.99 -3.69 1.44
CA TRP A 67 11.84 -3.70 2.33
C TRP A 67 10.67 -4.48 1.71
N PRO A 68 10.33 -5.67 2.25
CA PRO A 68 9.15 -6.41 1.79
C PRO A 68 7.89 -5.81 2.39
N LEU A 69 7.12 -5.07 1.58
CA LEU A 69 5.81 -4.57 1.97
C LEU A 69 4.81 -5.72 1.98
N ARG A 70 4.30 -6.04 3.17
CA ARG A 70 3.41 -7.19 3.38
C ARG A 70 2.03 -6.70 3.79
N MET A 71 1.00 -7.18 3.10
CA MET A 71 -0.40 -6.84 3.33
C MET A 71 -1.19 -8.13 3.56
N LYS A 72 -1.78 -8.27 4.75
CA LYS A 72 -2.68 -9.37 5.08
C LYS A 72 -4.09 -9.02 4.62
N TYR A 73 -4.71 -9.88 3.82
CA TYR A 73 -6.10 -9.74 3.42
C TYR A 73 -7.05 -10.14 4.55
N MET A 74 -8.02 -9.28 4.82
CA MET A 74 -8.94 -9.40 5.97
C MET A 74 -10.39 -9.58 5.55
N GLY A 75 -10.65 -9.81 4.27
CA GLY A 75 -11.99 -10.08 3.74
C GLY A 75 -12.63 -8.87 3.07
N LYS A 76 -13.92 -9.02 2.75
CA LYS A 76 -14.73 -8.00 2.08
C LYS A 76 -15.73 -7.39 3.04
N GLU A 77 -15.90 -6.07 2.99
CA GLU A 77 -16.96 -5.39 3.73
C GLU A 77 -17.45 -4.14 3.00
N THR A 78 -18.73 -3.81 3.17
CA THR A 78 -19.27 -2.51 2.73
C THR A 78 -19.04 -1.48 3.83
N ILE A 79 -18.34 -0.39 3.52
CA ILE A 79 -18.10 0.71 4.47
C ILE A 79 -18.86 1.97 4.06
N LYS A 80 -19.27 2.76 5.05
CA LYS A 80 -19.88 4.08 4.84
C LYS A 80 -18.86 5.18 5.10
N LEU A 81 -18.61 6.01 4.10
CA LEU A 81 -17.81 7.23 4.15
C LEU A 81 -18.72 8.46 4.03
N ARG A 82 -18.14 9.65 4.23
CA ARG A 82 -18.88 10.91 4.05
C ARG A 82 -19.48 11.07 2.65
N ASN A 83 -18.79 10.60 1.62
CA ASN A 83 -19.20 10.75 0.22
C ASN A 83 -20.00 9.55 -0.33
N GLY A 84 -20.32 8.53 0.47
CA GLY A 84 -21.15 7.39 0.06
C GLY A 84 -20.78 6.06 0.72
N LYS A 85 -21.40 4.97 0.25
CA LYS A 85 -21.07 3.60 0.66
C LYS A 85 -20.28 2.90 -0.42
N TYR A 86 -19.31 2.07 -0.03
CA TYR A 86 -18.46 1.35 -0.97
C TYR A 86 -18.31 -0.10 -0.55
N ARG A 87 -18.40 -1.02 -1.50
CA ARG A 87 -17.95 -2.40 -1.33
C ARG A 87 -16.43 -2.40 -1.39
N CYS A 88 -15.78 -2.94 -0.36
CA CYS A 88 -14.33 -2.85 -0.21
C CYS A 88 -13.68 -4.20 0.10
N LEU A 89 -12.41 -4.29 -0.27
CA LEU A 89 -11.46 -5.27 0.26
C LEU A 89 -10.69 -4.62 1.40
N LYS A 90 -10.57 -5.32 2.53
CA LYS A 90 -9.84 -4.84 3.71
C LYS A 90 -8.47 -5.50 3.79
N PHE A 91 -7.47 -4.71 4.11
CA PHE A 91 -6.10 -5.17 4.32
C PHE A 91 -5.49 -4.59 5.61
N GLN A 92 -4.61 -5.38 6.21
CA GLN A 92 -3.77 -4.97 7.33
C GLN A 92 -2.30 -5.04 6.91
N PRO A 93 -1.56 -3.92 6.91
CA PRO A 93 -0.13 -3.95 6.72
C PRO A 93 0.54 -4.74 7.85
N VAL A 94 1.47 -5.62 7.50
CA VAL A 94 2.32 -6.31 8.46
C VAL A 94 3.50 -5.39 8.76
N VAL A 95 3.33 -4.57 9.80
CA VAL A 95 4.36 -3.64 10.27
C VAL A 95 5.32 -4.36 11.22
N GLN A 96 6.58 -3.91 11.24
CA GLN A 96 7.46 -4.26 12.35
C GLN A 96 7.03 -3.49 13.60
N GLU A 97 6.94 -4.17 14.74
CA GLU A 97 6.60 -3.53 16.02
C GLU A 97 7.58 -2.40 16.34
N GLY A 98 7.06 -1.24 16.73
CA GLY A 98 7.84 -0.02 16.95
C GLY A 98 7.11 1.00 17.82
N ARG A 99 7.67 2.21 17.97
CA ARG A 99 7.17 3.21 18.95
C ARG A 99 5.76 3.75 18.66
N ILE A 100 5.30 3.72 17.40
CA ILE A 100 4.02 4.33 16.98
C ILE A 100 2.88 3.29 16.91
N PHE A 101 3.19 2.03 16.59
CA PHE A 101 2.19 0.98 16.37
C PHE A 101 2.43 -0.15 17.38
N LYS A 102 1.41 -0.46 18.19
CA LYS A 102 1.49 -1.47 19.25
C LYS A 102 1.22 -2.89 18.74
N GLY A 103 0.70 -3.01 17.52
CA GLY A 103 0.55 -4.29 16.80
C GLY A 103 0.05 -4.12 15.36
N ASN A 104 0.02 -5.21 14.60
CA ASN A 104 -0.43 -5.22 13.19
C ASN A 104 -1.91 -4.81 13.01
N ASP A 105 -2.74 -4.97 14.04
CA ASP A 105 -4.17 -4.62 13.98
C ASP A 105 -4.46 -3.12 14.08
N ASP A 106 -3.42 -2.31 14.30
CA ASP A 106 -3.55 -0.88 14.48
C ASP A 106 -3.71 -0.14 13.15
N LEU A 107 -3.31 -0.71 12.01
CA LEU A 107 -3.45 -0.09 10.70
C LEU A 107 -4.34 -0.94 9.78
N ASN A 108 -5.40 -0.33 9.27
CA ASN A 108 -6.32 -0.95 8.33
C ASN A 108 -6.46 -0.06 7.09
N VAL A 109 -6.46 -0.68 5.91
CA VAL A 109 -6.65 0.00 4.63
C VAL A 109 -7.77 -0.70 3.89
N TRP A 110 -8.69 0.10 3.35
CA TRP A 110 -9.78 -0.37 2.50
C TRP A 110 -9.59 0.15 1.10
N ILE A 111 -9.65 -0.77 0.15
CA ILE A 111 -9.67 -0.45 -1.28
C ILE A 111 -10.99 -0.90 -1.88
N THR A 112 -11.45 -0.26 -2.95
CA THR A 112 -12.70 -0.64 -3.62
C THR A 112 -12.65 -2.08 -4.16
N ASP A 113 -13.78 -2.81 -4.05
CA ASP A 113 -13.95 -4.11 -4.68
C ASP A 113 -14.46 -3.96 -6.13
N ASP A 114 -13.63 -3.32 -6.95
CA ASP A 114 -13.80 -3.14 -8.41
C ASP A 114 -12.44 -3.25 -9.12
N GLY A 115 -12.44 -3.07 -10.44
CA GLY A 115 -11.22 -3.07 -11.24
C GLY A 115 -10.30 -1.87 -11.00
N ASN A 116 -10.74 -0.82 -10.30
CA ASN A 116 -9.87 0.33 -10.01
C ASN A 116 -9.01 0.09 -8.77
N ARG A 117 -9.51 -0.65 -7.76
CA ARG A 117 -8.79 -0.90 -6.49
C ARG A 117 -8.35 0.40 -5.79
N ILE A 118 -9.25 1.38 -5.71
CA ILE A 118 -8.97 2.70 -5.14
C ILE A 118 -8.96 2.63 -3.61
N PRO A 119 -7.90 3.08 -2.93
CA PRO A 119 -7.93 3.28 -1.49
C PRO A 119 -8.98 4.32 -1.11
N VAL A 120 -9.95 3.92 -0.31
CA VAL A 120 -11.07 4.77 0.10
C VAL A 120 -11.02 5.13 1.58
N LEU A 121 -10.39 4.30 2.40
CA LEU A 121 -10.20 4.55 3.82
C LEU A 121 -8.86 3.98 4.28
N ALA A 122 -8.11 4.75 5.07
CA ALA A 122 -7.05 4.23 5.92
C ALA A 122 -7.36 4.63 7.37
N GLN A 123 -7.21 3.69 8.30
CA GLN A 123 -7.45 3.92 9.72
C GLN A 123 -6.27 3.40 10.53
N ALA A 124 -5.66 4.30 11.31
CA ALA A 124 -4.64 3.98 12.28
C ALA A 124 -5.19 4.17 13.71
N LYS A 125 -5.08 3.15 14.57
CA LYS A 125 -5.28 3.29 16.01
C LYS A 125 -4.06 3.95 16.61
N VAL A 126 -4.30 4.91 17.50
CA VAL A 126 -3.25 5.58 18.28
C VAL A 126 -3.60 5.45 19.77
N LEU A 127 -2.67 5.85 20.65
CA LEU A 127 -2.85 5.74 22.11
C LEU A 127 -4.20 6.27 22.61
N VAL A 128 -4.70 7.36 22.01
CA VAL A 128 -6.00 7.95 22.34
C VAL A 128 -6.77 8.20 21.04
N GLY A 129 -7.65 7.27 20.69
CA GLY A 129 -8.54 7.37 19.54
C GLY A 129 -7.99 6.73 18.27
N SER A 130 -8.37 7.29 17.11
CA SER A 130 -7.91 6.81 15.81
C SER A 130 -7.76 7.95 14.81
N ILE A 131 -6.75 7.85 13.96
CA ILE A 131 -6.58 8.70 12.79
C ILE A 131 -7.29 8.00 11.62
N LYS A 132 -8.11 8.75 10.88
CA LYS A 132 -8.82 8.28 9.70
C LYS A 132 -8.52 9.18 8.51
N MET A 133 -8.19 8.57 7.39
CA MET A 133 -8.06 9.23 6.09
C MET A 133 -9.15 8.67 5.18
N GLU A 134 -10.16 9.48 4.87
CA GLU A 134 -11.27 9.12 3.99
C GLU A 134 -11.09 9.77 2.61
N LEU A 135 -11.38 9.03 1.55
CA LEU A 135 -11.44 9.57 0.20
C LEU A 135 -12.54 10.63 0.12
N SER A 136 -12.17 11.86 -0.24
CA SER A 136 -13.13 12.96 -0.41
C SER A 136 -13.82 12.91 -1.77
N ASP A 137 -13.06 12.74 -2.85
CA ASP A 137 -13.55 12.76 -4.23
C ASP A 137 -12.62 11.99 -5.18
N TYR A 138 -13.09 11.68 -6.39
CA TYR A 138 -12.33 10.98 -7.43
C TYR A 138 -12.87 11.30 -8.83
N GLU A 139 -11.99 11.24 -9.83
CA GLU A 139 -12.33 11.42 -11.24
C GLU A 139 -11.43 10.56 -12.13
N GLY A 140 -11.73 10.47 -13.43
CA GLY A 140 -10.87 9.77 -14.40
C GLY A 140 -10.78 8.25 -14.19
N LEU A 141 -11.88 7.61 -13.78
CA LEU A 141 -11.90 6.18 -13.49
C LEU A 141 -11.82 5.32 -14.77
N ASN A 142 -11.04 4.24 -14.69
CA ASN A 142 -10.97 3.23 -15.77
C ASN A 142 -12.14 2.23 -15.73
N HIS A 143 -12.73 2.02 -14.55
CA HIS A 143 -13.85 1.11 -14.33
C HIS A 143 -14.95 1.78 -13.48
N PRO A 144 -16.20 1.29 -13.54
CA PRO A 144 -17.23 1.73 -12.60
C PRO A 144 -16.78 1.50 -11.16
N ILE A 145 -16.94 2.51 -10.32
CA ILE A 145 -16.57 2.42 -8.91
C ILE A 145 -17.55 1.52 -8.15
N ALA A 146 -17.06 0.77 -7.17
CA ALA A 146 -17.85 -0.10 -6.29
C ALA A 146 -18.68 0.66 -5.26
N LYS A 147 -19.26 1.80 -5.64
CA LYS A 147 -20.14 2.62 -4.81
C LYS A 147 -21.56 2.06 -4.85
N GLU A 148 -22.20 1.95 -3.68
CA GLU A 148 -23.62 1.60 -3.51
C GLU A 148 -24.52 2.82 -3.52
#